data_AF-A0A9N9W052-F1
#
_entry.id   AF-A0A9N9W052-F1
#
_cell.length_a   1.000
_cell.length_b   1.000
_cell.length_c   1.000
_cell.angle_alpha   90.00
_cell.angle_beta   90.00
_cell.angle_gamma   90.00
#
_symmetry.space_group_name_H-M   'P 1'
#
loop_
_entity.id
_entity.type
_entity.pdbx_description
1 polymer ?
#
loop_
_entity_poly.entity_id
_entity_poly.type
_entity_poly.pdbx_seq_one_letter_code
_entity_poly.pdbx_strand_id
1 'polypeptide(L)'
;MDSTLSSTSGTSGTATVTGPQTQRDLHALQLCEEAFHAEFEGNFVQAYHCHAQAVAALHTLVEDSRFLDRERKRVAKKQLKFHQARLNVVRPLKDGITNPSFVMLPSVWTAREEFREMRTGPLGQSLMAITFDDIWLANFQKQKEEEPGLAPEQTMAHLLQTPVPYYSPTLPSKEPATVYHISVSQEKFKVGSFMYYIKVKSDTPERQTLYTLQAHKRTKHSIDKTSLYRATEFTKRCQKVVVTPVKPGFTEIEDSFKGRPMTVYNDMGGRIEEQPDRLEKPGWGPRRFVYGGRNFVWVTEGTNEWVPQTLYEVSEIRPKPRSRTGKKEHTVVGSKICWGEGRFGLRTSSALCIAAGVDQVFREHILSVQLTRFAIILHGHDK
;
A
#
# COMPACT_ATOMS: atom_id res chain seq x y z
N MET A 1 -32.60 29.10 22.09
CA MET A 1 -33.49 28.05 22.63
C MET A 1 -33.25 26.81 21.80
N ASP A 2 -32.74 25.81 22.50
CA ASP A 2 -32.18 24.53 22.07
C ASP A 2 -32.78 23.86 20.83
N SER A 3 -31.91 23.40 19.94
CA SER A 3 -32.12 22.19 19.15
C SER A 3 -30.77 21.54 18.84
N THR A 4 -30.52 20.46 19.58
CA THR A 4 -29.35 19.61 19.66
C THR A 4 -28.97 18.94 18.33
N LEU A 5 -27.72 19.14 17.91
CA LEU A 5 -27.04 18.34 16.88
C LEU A 5 -26.72 16.94 17.45
N SER A 6 -27.39 15.93 16.91
CA SER A 6 -27.12 14.51 17.18
C SER A 6 -25.88 14.08 16.38
N SER A 7 -24.79 13.79 17.09
CA SER A 7 -23.58 13.20 16.55
C SER A 7 -23.73 11.68 16.45
N THR A 8 -24.01 11.15 15.26
CA THR A 8 -23.91 9.70 15.01
C THR A 8 -22.48 9.33 14.65
N SER A 9 -21.77 8.77 15.64
CA SER A 9 -20.47 8.12 15.50
C SER A 9 -20.59 6.86 14.64
N GLY A 10 -20.12 6.92 13.40
CA GLY A 10 -19.93 5.75 12.54
C GLY A 10 -18.71 4.95 12.98
N THR A 11 -18.95 3.77 13.55
CA THR A 11 -17.95 2.78 13.93
C THR A 11 -17.25 2.22 12.67
N SER A 12 -16.05 2.73 12.38
CA SER A 12 -15.15 2.14 11.39
C SER A 12 -14.65 0.79 11.92
N GLY A 13 -15.01 -0.30 11.25
CA GLY A 13 -14.61 -1.66 11.58
C GLY A 13 -13.09 -1.86 11.50
N THR A 14 -12.42 -1.69 12.63
CA THR A 14 -11.04 -2.10 12.85
C THR A 14 -10.96 -3.62 12.82
N ALA A 15 -10.29 -4.19 11.83
CA ALA A 15 -9.79 -5.56 11.97
C ALA A 15 -8.42 -5.47 12.65
N THR A 16 -8.49 -5.36 13.98
CA THR A 16 -7.41 -5.36 14.95
C THR A 16 -7.13 -6.78 15.42
N VAL A 17 -5.91 -6.97 15.94
CA VAL A 17 -5.46 -8.16 16.68
C VAL A 17 -6.58 -8.66 17.60
N THR A 18 -7.05 -9.89 17.35
CA THR A 18 -8.30 -10.43 17.92
C THR A 18 -8.14 -10.87 19.38
N GLY A 19 -8.08 -9.90 20.29
CA GLY A 19 -8.36 -10.05 21.71
C GLY A 19 -8.38 -8.69 22.42
N PRO A 20 -8.83 -8.62 23.69
CA PRO A 20 -8.86 -7.36 24.44
C PRO A 20 -7.45 -6.82 24.66
N GLN A 21 -7.13 -5.64 24.12
CA GLN A 21 -5.85 -4.96 24.34
C GLN A 21 -5.77 -4.50 25.80
N THR A 22 -4.65 -4.77 26.47
CA THR A 22 -4.47 -4.27 27.84
C THR A 22 -4.12 -2.78 27.83
N GLN A 23 -4.35 -2.06 28.93
CA GLN A 23 -3.93 -0.66 29.06
C GLN A 23 -2.41 -0.48 28.82
N ARG A 24 -1.61 -1.50 29.13
CA ARG A 24 -0.16 -1.52 28.86
C ARG A 24 0.13 -1.66 27.36
N ASP A 25 -0.65 -2.48 26.64
CA ASP A 25 -0.53 -2.63 25.19
C ASP A 25 -0.79 -1.28 24.50
N LEU A 26 -1.87 -0.61 24.90
CA LEU A 26 -2.26 0.70 24.36
C LEU A 26 -1.19 1.75 24.63
N HIS A 27 -0.64 1.80 25.85
CA HIS A 27 0.43 2.72 26.20
C HIS A 27 1.70 2.50 25.37
N ALA A 28 2.11 1.24 25.17
CA ALA A 28 3.27 0.94 24.33
C ALA A 28 3.05 1.33 22.87
N LEU A 29 1.83 1.10 22.33
CA LEU A 29 1.48 1.52 20.97
C LEU A 29 1.48 3.04 20.82
N GLN A 30 0.95 3.75 21.80
CA GLN A 30 0.97 5.22 21.83
C GLN A 30 2.40 5.76 21.79
N LEU A 31 3.31 5.23 22.63
CA LEU A 31 4.72 5.62 22.59
C LEU A 31 5.39 5.33 21.24
N CYS A 32 4.99 4.25 20.56
CA CYS A 32 5.49 3.94 19.22
C CYS A 32 5.03 4.99 18.20
N GLU A 33 3.75 5.36 18.23
CA GLU A 33 3.15 6.36 17.33
C GLU A 33 3.74 7.75 17.58
N GLU A 34 3.86 8.17 18.85
CA GLU A 34 4.44 9.46 19.24
C GLU A 34 5.90 9.61 18.77
N ALA A 35 6.67 8.52 18.79
CA ALA A 35 8.04 8.55 18.31
C ALA A 35 8.12 8.92 16.82
N PHE A 36 7.29 8.31 15.97
CA PHE A 36 7.26 8.62 14.54
C PHE A 36 6.60 9.97 14.24
N HIS A 37 5.63 10.40 15.05
CA HIS A 37 5.07 11.74 14.94
C HIS A 37 6.13 12.81 15.21
N ALA A 38 6.95 12.64 16.25
CA ALA A 38 8.05 13.55 16.55
C ALA A 38 9.14 13.55 15.46
N GLU A 39 9.41 12.40 14.82
CA GLU A 39 10.28 12.37 13.63
C GLU A 39 9.68 13.19 12.48
N PHE A 40 8.38 13.03 12.22
CA PHE A 40 7.65 13.76 11.18
C PHE A 40 7.71 15.28 11.40
N GLU A 41 7.58 15.74 12.65
CA GLU A 41 7.71 17.15 13.03
C GLU A 41 9.17 17.67 13.01
N GLY A 42 10.16 16.79 12.76
CA GLY A 42 11.57 17.14 12.81
C GLY A 42 12.13 17.33 14.22
N ASN A 43 11.37 17.01 15.26
CA ASN A 43 11.80 17.10 16.66
C ASN A 43 12.58 15.84 17.06
N PHE A 44 13.83 15.73 16.59
CA PHE A 44 14.65 14.53 16.79
C PHE A 44 15.06 14.27 18.25
N VAL A 45 15.09 15.30 19.10
CA VAL A 45 15.31 15.14 20.55
C VAL A 45 14.15 14.37 21.16
N GLN A 46 12.91 14.81 20.88
CA GLN A 46 11.71 14.13 21.35
C GLN A 46 11.58 12.74 20.73
N ALA A 47 11.81 12.61 19.42
CA ALA A 47 11.75 11.33 18.72
C ALA A 47 12.70 10.29 19.37
N TYR A 48 13.95 10.68 19.65
CA TYR A 48 14.90 9.79 20.33
C TYR A 48 14.40 9.33 21.70
N HIS A 49 13.82 10.25 22.48
CA HIS A 49 13.27 9.94 23.80
C HIS A 49 12.07 8.98 23.71
N CYS A 50 11.10 9.28 22.84
CA CYS A 50 9.93 8.43 22.62
C CYS A 50 10.33 7.04 22.10
N HIS A 51 11.29 6.94 21.18
CA HIS A 51 11.83 5.64 20.75
C HIS A 51 12.43 4.84 21.91
N ALA A 52 13.19 5.48 22.81
CA ALA A 52 13.78 4.82 23.97
C ALA A 52 12.71 4.32 24.95
N GLN A 53 11.68 5.14 25.21
CA GLN A 53 10.54 4.76 26.04
C GLN A 53 9.73 3.62 25.42
N ALA A 54 9.46 3.68 24.11
CA ALA A 54 8.79 2.61 23.37
C ALA A 54 9.58 1.30 23.48
N VAL A 55 10.91 1.33 23.34
CA VAL A 55 11.78 0.15 23.53
C VAL A 55 11.62 -0.42 24.94
N ALA A 56 11.66 0.40 25.98
CA ALA A 56 11.49 -0.06 27.36
C ALA A 56 10.10 -0.70 27.57
N ALA A 57 9.03 -0.04 27.14
CA ALA A 57 7.66 -0.53 27.27
C ALA A 57 7.44 -1.85 26.51
N LEU A 58 7.91 -1.94 25.26
CA LEU A 58 7.84 -3.15 24.45
C LEU A 58 8.65 -4.29 25.04
N HIS A 59 9.82 -4.01 25.61
CA HIS A 59 10.64 -5.02 26.30
C HIS A 59 9.87 -5.60 27.49
N THR A 60 9.24 -4.78 28.33
CA THR A 60 8.40 -5.24 29.44
C THR A 60 7.24 -6.12 28.95
N LEU A 61 6.57 -5.75 27.86
CA LEU A 61 5.50 -6.57 27.28
C LEU A 61 6.01 -7.92 26.76
N VAL A 62 7.22 -7.94 26.19
CA VAL A 62 7.84 -9.16 25.68
C VAL A 62 8.28 -10.08 26.82
N GLU A 63 8.75 -9.55 27.95
CA GLU A 63 9.20 -10.35 29.09
C GLU A 63 8.06 -10.80 30.02
N ASP A 64 6.86 -10.20 29.95
CA ASP A 64 5.73 -10.63 30.78
C ASP A 64 5.36 -12.09 30.45
N SER A 65 5.56 -12.97 31.44
CA SER A 65 5.31 -14.40 31.34
C SER A 65 3.81 -14.75 31.36
N ARG A 66 2.97 -13.84 31.88
CA ARG A 66 1.50 -13.96 31.86
C ARG A 66 0.90 -13.59 30.51
N PHE A 67 1.72 -13.09 29.60
CA PHE A 67 1.31 -12.69 28.26
C PHE A 67 1.14 -13.92 27.35
N LEU A 68 -0.05 -14.53 27.41
CA LEU A 68 -0.39 -15.77 26.71
C LEU A 68 -0.65 -15.58 25.20
N ASP A 69 -0.83 -14.34 24.73
CA ASP A 69 -1.05 -14.06 23.31
C ASP A 69 0.28 -14.07 22.54
N ARG A 70 0.57 -15.24 21.94
CA ARG A 70 1.78 -15.46 21.11
C ARG A 70 1.86 -14.50 19.92
N GLU A 71 0.73 -14.10 19.36
CA GLU A 71 0.70 -13.22 18.19
C GLU A 71 1.05 -11.80 18.59
N ARG A 72 0.43 -11.27 19.65
CA ARG A 72 0.83 -9.98 20.20
C ARG A 72 2.29 -9.96 20.60
N LYS A 73 2.79 -11.03 21.23
CA LYS A 73 4.18 -11.10 21.69
C LYS A 73 5.13 -11.04 20.50
N ARG A 74 4.73 -11.66 19.39
CA ARG A 74 5.47 -11.61 18.13
C ARG A 74 5.49 -10.21 17.53
N VAL A 75 4.35 -9.52 17.52
CA VAL A 75 4.25 -8.12 17.05
C VAL A 75 5.13 -7.22 17.91
N ALA A 76 5.03 -7.30 19.24
CA ALA A 76 5.85 -6.53 20.18
C ALA A 76 7.35 -6.78 19.97
N LYS A 77 7.78 -8.04 19.76
CA LYS A 77 9.18 -8.37 19.43
C LYS A 77 9.66 -7.73 18.12
N LYS A 78 8.79 -7.66 17.10
CA LYS A 78 9.12 -7.04 15.81
C LYS A 78 9.25 -5.52 15.96
N GLN A 79 8.32 -4.89 16.68
CA GLN A 79 8.37 -3.47 17.01
C GLN A 79 9.59 -3.12 17.86
N LEU A 80 9.90 -3.91 18.89
CA LEU A 80 11.07 -3.69 19.75
C LEU A 80 12.36 -3.60 18.92
N LYS A 81 12.59 -4.57 18.04
CA LYS A 81 13.75 -4.56 17.14
C LYS A 81 13.74 -3.37 16.18
N PHE A 82 12.57 -2.96 15.73
CA PHE A 82 12.41 -1.82 14.83
C PHE A 82 12.79 -0.51 15.52
N HIS A 83 12.23 -0.23 16.70
CA HIS A 83 12.56 0.98 17.47
C HIS A 83 14.02 0.97 17.94
N GLN A 84 14.59 -0.19 18.31
CA GLN A 84 16.03 -0.32 18.61
C GLN A 84 16.91 0.06 17.42
N ALA A 85 16.57 -0.41 16.20
CA ALA A 85 17.30 -0.02 15.00
C ALA A 85 17.12 1.47 14.68
N ARG A 86 15.91 2.01 14.87
CA ARG A 86 15.60 3.41 14.61
C ARG A 86 16.33 4.38 15.55
N LEU A 87 16.58 4.01 16.81
CA LEU A 87 17.42 4.79 17.72
C LEU A 87 18.81 5.08 17.16
N ASN A 88 19.44 4.13 16.47
CA ASN A 88 20.75 4.34 15.86
C ASN A 88 20.69 5.33 14.69
N VAL A 89 19.55 5.38 13.97
CA VAL A 89 19.33 6.32 12.87
C VAL A 89 19.05 7.73 13.40
N VAL A 90 18.24 7.84 14.46
CA VAL A 90 17.82 9.14 15.01
C VAL A 90 18.88 9.78 15.90
N ARG A 91 19.76 8.98 16.52
CA ARG A 91 20.78 9.48 17.47
C ARG A 91 21.62 10.65 16.91
N PRO A 92 22.24 10.55 15.72
CA PRO A 92 23.01 11.68 15.20
C PRO A 92 22.16 12.93 14.98
N LEU A 93 20.91 12.77 14.52
CA LEU A 93 20.00 13.88 14.22
C LEU A 93 19.58 14.65 15.47
N LYS A 94 19.41 13.95 16.60
CA LYS A 94 19.18 14.56 17.92
C LYS A 94 20.31 15.53 18.30
N ASP A 95 21.54 15.23 17.89
CA ASP A 95 22.73 16.03 18.19
C ASP A 95 23.02 17.07 17.08
N GLY A 96 22.09 17.26 16.14
CA GLY A 96 22.23 18.18 15.01
C GLY A 96 23.15 17.67 13.89
N ILE A 97 23.55 16.40 13.95
CA ILE A 97 24.44 15.76 12.97
C ILE A 97 23.58 15.11 11.88
N THR A 98 23.83 15.47 10.63
CA THR A 98 23.15 14.85 9.47
C THR A 98 23.40 13.35 9.43
N ASN A 99 22.37 12.57 9.12
CA ASN A 99 22.49 11.13 8.92
C ASN A 99 22.04 10.76 7.49
N PRO A 100 22.96 10.33 6.59
CA PRO A 100 22.60 9.95 5.22
C PRO A 100 21.72 8.71 5.16
N SER A 101 21.71 7.90 6.22
CA SER A 101 20.85 6.74 6.36
C SER A 101 19.41 7.11 6.67
N PHE A 102 19.15 8.32 7.18
CA PHE A 102 17.82 8.72 7.60
C PHE A 102 16.90 8.89 6.39
N VAL A 103 15.75 8.23 6.48
CA VAL A 103 14.65 8.37 5.54
C VAL A 103 13.40 8.62 6.39
N MET A 104 12.60 9.61 5.99
CA MET A 104 11.27 9.79 6.55
C MET A 104 10.43 8.57 6.22
N LEU A 105 10.01 7.84 7.25
CA LEU A 105 9.24 6.62 7.05
C LEU A 105 7.79 6.99 6.73
N PRO A 106 7.12 6.25 5.83
CA PRO A 106 5.73 6.53 5.48
C PRO A 106 4.84 6.36 6.70
N SER A 107 3.87 7.25 6.86
CA SER A 107 2.83 7.23 7.88
C SER A 107 1.52 7.82 7.33
N VAL A 108 0.47 7.79 8.12
CA VAL A 108 -0.78 8.49 7.84
C VAL A 108 -0.58 10.00 7.83
N TRP A 109 0.37 10.52 8.61
CA TRP A 109 0.69 11.95 8.65
C TRP A 109 1.40 12.40 7.38
N THR A 110 2.39 11.64 6.90
CA THR A 110 3.07 11.95 5.63
C THR A 110 2.10 11.87 4.45
N ALA A 111 1.19 10.90 4.44
CA ALA A 111 0.14 10.84 3.42
C ALA A 111 -0.77 12.08 3.46
N ARG A 112 -1.19 12.52 4.65
CA ARG A 112 -2.04 13.71 4.84
C ARG A 112 -1.32 15.01 4.49
N GLU A 113 -0.05 15.14 4.81
CA GLU A 113 0.72 16.33 4.48
C GLU A 113 0.95 16.41 2.97
N GLU A 114 1.31 15.30 2.29
CA GLU A 114 1.35 15.27 0.81
C GLU A 114 0.01 15.71 0.21
N PHE A 115 -1.12 15.25 0.75
CA PHE A 115 -2.45 15.73 0.32
C PHE A 115 -2.65 17.24 0.55
N ARG A 116 -2.17 17.78 1.67
CA ARG A 116 -2.31 19.20 2.00
C ARG A 116 -1.43 20.07 1.12
N GLU A 117 -0.18 19.67 0.91
CA GLU A 117 0.78 20.37 0.05
C GLU A 117 0.30 20.42 -1.39
N MET A 118 -0.19 19.29 -1.94
CA MET A 118 -0.78 19.27 -3.28
C MET A 118 -2.03 20.17 -3.41
N ARG A 119 -2.73 20.45 -2.30
CA ARG A 119 -3.92 21.33 -2.28
C ARG A 119 -3.59 22.82 -2.10
N THR A 120 -2.56 23.15 -1.31
CA THR A 120 -2.35 24.50 -0.75
C THR A 120 -0.94 25.04 -0.87
N GLY A 121 -0.01 24.24 -1.41
CA GLY A 121 1.40 24.59 -1.50
C GLY A 121 1.69 25.74 -2.49
N PRO A 122 2.81 26.46 -2.31
CA PRO A 122 3.23 27.57 -3.17
C PRO A 122 3.54 27.14 -4.62
N LEU A 123 3.71 25.83 -4.85
CA LEU A 123 3.79 25.20 -6.17
C LEU A 123 2.37 25.00 -6.74
N GLY A 124 1.59 26.07 -6.96
CA GLY A 124 0.37 26.03 -7.78
C GLY A 124 0.56 25.54 -9.23
N GLN A 125 1.63 24.81 -9.51
CA GLN A 125 1.77 23.85 -10.60
C GLN A 125 0.83 22.68 -10.30
N SER A 126 -0.33 22.70 -10.95
CA SER A 126 -1.41 21.71 -10.99
C SER A 126 -0.96 20.22 -11.09
N LEU A 127 -0.32 19.69 -10.05
CA LEU A 127 -0.19 18.24 -9.86
C LEU A 127 -1.54 17.75 -9.34
N MET A 128 -2.20 16.91 -10.13
CA MET A 128 -3.47 16.33 -9.70
C MET A 128 -3.19 15.28 -8.63
N ALA A 129 -3.69 15.48 -7.41
CA ALA A 129 -3.62 14.46 -6.36
C ALA A 129 -4.67 13.37 -6.67
N ILE A 130 -4.25 12.29 -7.32
CA ILE A 130 -5.20 11.32 -7.88
C ILE A 130 -6.01 10.59 -6.81
N THR A 131 -5.44 10.33 -5.63
CA THR A 131 -6.23 9.79 -4.51
C THR A 131 -7.26 10.79 -3.97
N PHE A 132 -6.95 12.09 -4.01
CA PHE A 132 -7.95 13.09 -3.62
C PHE A 132 -9.12 13.10 -4.60
N ASP A 133 -8.84 13.07 -5.91
CA ASP A 133 -9.86 12.95 -6.95
C ASP A 133 -10.75 11.71 -6.73
N ASP A 134 -10.14 10.57 -6.37
CA ASP A 134 -10.85 9.31 -6.09
C ASP A 134 -11.81 9.42 -4.90
N ILE A 135 -11.32 9.95 -3.78
CA ILE A 135 -12.12 10.15 -2.56
C ILE A 135 -13.26 11.13 -2.84
N TRP A 136 -12.98 12.21 -3.58
CA TRP A 136 -13.97 13.23 -3.84
C TRP A 136 -15.07 12.75 -4.78
N LEU A 137 -14.69 12.06 -5.86
CA LEU A 137 -15.65 11.43 -6.76
C LEU A 137 -16.53 10.42 -6.03
N ALA A 138 -15.95 9.57 -5.19
CA ALA A 138 -16.70 8.59 -4.41
C ALA A 138 -17.70 9.25 -3.45
N ASN A 139 -17.28 10.29 -2.73
CA ASN A 139 -18.14 11.04 -1.82
C ASN A 139 -19.27 11.75 -2.57
N PHE A 140 -18.96 12.42 -3.68
CA PHE A 140 -19.96 13.11 -4.49
C PHE A 140 -20.98 12.14 -5.08
N GLN A 141 -20.54 10.99 -5.61
CA GLN A 141 -21.44 9.96 -6.12
C GLN A 141 -22.39 9.46 -5.04
N LYS A 142 -21.88 9.16 -3.84
CA LYS A 142 -22.70 8.74 -2.71
C LYS A 142 -23.73 9.80 -2.31
N GLN A 143 -23.32 11.06 -2.20
CA GLN A 143 -24.24 12.15 -1.86
C GLN A 143 -25.28 12.37 -2.95
N LYS A 144 -24.92 12.22 -4.23
CA LYS A 144 -25.84 12.35 -5.36
C LYS A 144 -26.87 11.21 -5.44
N GLU A 145 -26.52 10.01 -4.97
CA GLU A 145 -27.49 8.91 -4.79
C GLU A 145 -28.53 9.25 -3.72
N GLU A 146 -28.10 9.91 -2.63
CA GLU A 146 -28.98 10.36 -1.54
C GLU A 146 -29.80 11.60 -1.93
N GLU A 147 -29.22 12.52 -2.72
CA GLU A 147 -29.82 13.76 -3.21
C GLU A 147 -29.56 13.94 -4.72
N PRO A 148 -30.49 13.49 -5.59
CA PRO A 148 -30.29 13.52 -7.05
C PRO A 148 -30.08 14.92 -7.66
N GLY A 149 -30.53 15.97 -6.95
CA GLY A 149 -30.39 17.37 -7.36
C GLY A 149 -29.09 18.04 -6.95
N LEU A 150 -28.19 17.34 -6.25
CA LEU A 150 -26.95 17.91 -5.74
C LEU A 150 -26.07 18.43 -6.89
N ALA A 151 -25.82 19.74 -6.88
CA ALA A 151 -24.90 20.38 -7.80
C ALA A 151 -23.45 20.10 -7.37
N PRO A 152 -22.54 19.85 -8.34
CA PRO A 152 -21.12 19.65 -8.01
C PRO A 152 -20.45 20.94 -7.56
N GLU A 153 -19.51 20.83 -6.63
CA GLU A 153 -18.66 21.95 -6.23
C GLU A 153 -17.78 22.41 -7.41
N GLN A 154 -17.53 23.72 -7.53
CA GLN A 154 -16.73 24.29 -8.63
C GLN A 154 -15.32 23.69 -8.71
N THR A 155 -14.77 23.35 -7.56
CA THR A 155 -13.46 22.74 -7.40
C THR A 155 -13.39 21.29 -7.90
N MET A 156 -14.54 20.65 -8.18
CA MET A 156 -14.65 19.34 -8.83
C MET A 156 -14.83 19.42 -10.36
N ALA A 157 -14.88 20.63 -10.94
CA ALA A 157 -15.27 20.79 -12.34
C ALA A 157 -14.38 19.99 -13.31
N HIS A 158 -13.10 19.79 -13.01
CA HIS A 158 -12.19 18.98 -13.83
C HIS A 158 -12.56 17.49 -13.85
N LEU A 159 -13.10 16.96 -12.75
CA LEU A 159 -13.48 15.55 -12.63
C LEU A 159 -14.79 15.19 -13.33
N LEU A 160 -15.54 16.21 -13.73
CA LEU A 160 -16.81 16.06 -14.44
C LEU A 160 -16.66 16.28 -15.95
N GLN A 161 -15.46 16.65 -16.40
CA GLN A 161 -15.14 16.69 -17.82
C GLN A 161 -15.10 15.27 -18.40
N THR A 162 -15.51 15.13 -19.66
CA THR A 162 -15.45 13.85 -20.37
C THR A 162 -14.59 14.03 -21.64
N PRO A 163 -13.41 13.40 -21.72
CA PRO A 163 -12.77 12.58 -20.68
C PRO A 163 -12.25 13.44 -19.51
N VAL A 164 -12.09 12.83 -18.33
CA VAL A 164 -11.39 13.43 -17.19
C VAL A 164 -9.94 13.71 -17.62
N PRO A 165 -9.35 14.89 -17.30
CA PRO A 165 -7.98 15.20 -17.65
C PRO A 165 -6.98 14.15 -17.14
N TYR A 166 -6.06 13.73 -18.01
CA TYR A 166 -5.13 12.65 -17.71
C TYR A 166 -4.12 13.02 -16.62
N TYR A 167 -3.81 12.05 -15.77
CA TYR A 167 -2.92 12.20 -14.63
C TYR A 167 -1.44 12.09 -15.00
N SER A 168 -1.08 11.11 -15.82
CA SER A 168 0.32 10.79 -16.18
C SER A 168 1.08 11.96 -16.80
N PRO A 169 0.48 12.81 -17.66
CA PRO A 169 1.14 14.00 -18.19
C PRO A 169 1.41 15.08 -17.14
N THR A 170 0.74 15.05 -15.98
CA THR A 170 1.01 16.00 -14.89
C THR A 170 2.22 15.60 -14.05
N LEU A 171 2.65 14.34 -14.11
CA LEU A 171 3.79 13.87 -13.32
C LEU A 171 5.09 14.60 -13.74
N PRO A 172 5.95 14.98 -12.79
CA PRO A 172 7.22 15.63 -13.06
C PRO A 172 8.19 14.67 -13.77
N SER A 173 8.14 14.66 -15.10
CA SER A 173 8.93 13.75 -15.95
C SER A 173 10.44 13.94 -15.88
N LYS A 174 10.91 15.06 -15.35
CA LYS A 174 12.33 15.38 -15.15
C LYS A 174 12.87 14.91 -13.80
N GLU A 175 12.00 14.63 -12.84
CA GLU A 175 12.40 14.17 -11.52
C GLU A 175 12.66 12.67 -11.53
N PRO A 176 13.67 12.19 -10.78
CA PRO A 176 13.97 10.77 -10.72
C PRO A 176 12.83 9.99 -10.07
N ALA A 177 12.57 8.80 -10.58
CA ALA A 177 11.62 7.88 -9.98
C ALA A 177 12.04 7.48 -8.56
N THR A 178 11.06 7.26 -7.68
CA THR A 178 11.32 6.63 -6.39
C THR A 178 11.60 5.14 -6.60
N VAL A 179 12.78 4.69 -6.17
CA VAL A 179 13.22 3.30 -6.28
C VAL A 179 12.97 2.57 -4.97
N TYR A 180 12.36 1.39 -5.07
CA TYR A 180 12.08 0.51 -3.94
C TYR A 180 12.74 -0.86 -4.13
N HIS A 181 13.40 -1.35 -3.08
CA HIS A 181 13.99 -2.68 -3.07
C HIS A 181 13.07 -3.68 -2.38
N ILE A 182 12.71 -4.75 -3.08
CA ILE A 182 11.80 -5.76 -2.56
C ILE A 182 12.58 -6.96 -2.03
N SER A 183 12.23 -7.43 -0.83
CA SER A 183 12.79 -8.64 -0.22
C SER A 183 11.70 -9.50 0.41
N VAL A 184 11.92 -10.81 0.48
CA VAL A 184 10.96 -11.77 1.03
C VAL A 184 11.54 -12.43 2.27
N SER A 185 10.68 -12.62 3.26
CA SER A 185 10.95 -13.47 4.41
C SER A 185 9.70 -14.27 4.77
N GLN A 186 9.88 -15.42 5.39
CA GLN A 186 8.78 -16.29 5.81
C GLN A 186 8.99 -16.74 7.25
N GLU A 187 7.89 -16.99 7.96
CA GLU A 187 7.92 -17.63 9.27
C GLU A 187 6.79 -18.66 9.38
N LYS A 188 7.03 -19.74 10.13
CA LYS A 188 5.96 -20.67 10.51
C LYS A 188 5.00 -19.93 11.45
N PHE A 189 3.72 -19.88 11.09
CA PHE A 189 2.72 -19.13 11.85
C PHE A 189 1.98 -20.03 12.83
N LYS A 190 1.32 -21.06 12.31
CA LYS A 190 0.66 -22.17 13.03
C LYS A 190 0.96 -23.49 12.29
N VAL A 191 0.63 -24.63 12.89
CA VAL A 191 0.75 -25.94 12.20
C VAL A 191 0.01 -25.88 10.86
N GLY A 192 0.70 -26.23 9.78
CA GLY A 192 0.13 -26.17 8.41
C GLY A 192 -0.11 -24.75 7.88
N SER A 193 0.60 -23.73 8.38
CA SER A 193 0.51 -22.37 7.84
C SER A 193 1.79 -21.56 7.94
N PHE A 194 2.03 -20.74 6.92
CA PHE A 194 3.15 -19.81 6.83
C PHE A 194 2.63 -18.39 6.74
N MET A 195 3.34 -17.48 7.40
CA MET A 195 3.18 -16.06 7.19
C MET A 195 4.36 -15.55 6.36
N TYR A 196 4.05 -14.99 5.20
CA TYR A 196 5.01 -14.37 4.31
C TYR A 196 5.03 -12.86 4.54
N TYR A 197 6.24 -12.33 4.59
CA TYR A 197 6.51 -10.91 4.73
C TYR A 197 7.32 -10.45 3.52
N ILE A 198 6.68 -9.66 2.67
CA ILE A 198 7.35 -9.01 1.56
C ILE A 198 7.63 -7.57 1.97
N LYS A 199 8.90 -7.23 2.12
CA LYS A 199 9.36 -5.94 2.63
C LYS A 199 9.78 -5.05 1.47
N VAL A 200 9.26 -3.83 1.47
CA VAL A 200 9.64 -2.74 0.59
C VAL A 200 10.64 -1.88 1.32
N LYS A 201 11.83 -1.69 0.75
CA LYS A 201 12.93 -0.97 1.36
C LYS A 201 13.32 0.25 0.54
N SER A 202 13.84 1.27 1.22
CA SER A 202 14.39 2.47 0.60
C SER A 202 15.60 2.15 -0.29
N ASP A 203 15.90 3.07 -1.20
CA ASP A 203 17.13 3.06 -2.02
C ASP A 203 18.33 3.68 -1.30
N THR A 204 18.30 3.72 0.04
CA THR A 204 19.46 4.15 0.83
C THR A 204 20.40 2.97 1.11
N PRO A 205 21.68 3.23 1.47
CA PRO A 205 22.65 2.17 1.76
C PRO A 205 22.16 1.14 2.79
N GLU A 206 21.48 1.59 3.84
CA GLU A 206 20.95 0.74 4.92
C GLU A 206 19.64 0.02 4.55
N ARG A 207 19.03 0.38 3.42
CA ARG A 207 17.78 -0.18 2.90
C ARG A 207 16.71 -0.32 3.99
N GLN A 208 16.36 0.81 4.60
CA GLN A 208 15.35 0.86 5.65
C GLN A 208 14.01 0.33 5.14
N THR A 209 13.29 -0.42 5.98
CA THR A 209 11.97 -0.94 5.59
C THR A 209 10.94 0.18 5.65
N LEU A 210 10.27 0.44 4.53
CA LEU A 210 9.21 1.45 4.39
C LEU A 210 7.83 0.83 4.52
N TYR A 211 7.62 -0.33 3.88
CA TYR A 211 6.35 -1.06 3.93
C TYR A 211 6.59 -2.55 4.10
N THR A 212 5.61 -3.24 4.67
CA THR A 212 5.60 -4.70 4.76
C THR A 212 4.23 -5.23 4.34
N LEU A 213 4.20 -6.05 3.29
CA LEU A 213 3.03 -6.83 2.92
C LEU A 213 3.04 -8.17 3.67
N GLN A 214 1.95 -8.46 4.37
CA GLN A 214 1.71 -9.74 5.02
C GLN A 214 0.76 -10.58 4.17
N ALA A 215 1.14 -11.83 3.93
CA ALA A 215 0.30 -12.83 3.26
C ALA A 215 0.30 -14.13 4.07
N HIS A 216 -0.89 -14.55 4.49
CA HIS A 216 -1.07 -15.80 5.21
C HIS A 216 -1.41 -16.92 4.23
N LYS A 217 -0.59 -17.97 4.22
CA LYS A 217 -0.84 -19.17 3.42
C LYS A 217 -1.12 -20.33 4.35
N ARG A 218 -2.31 -20.90 4.22
CA ARG A 218 -2.63 -22.21 4.81
C ARG A 218 -2.28 -23.31 3.80
N THR A 219 -1.88 -24.47 4.31
CA THR A 219 -1.69 -25.67 3.48
C THR A 219 -2.97 -25.94 2.66
N LYS A 220 -2.83 -26.25 1.37
CA LYS A 220 -3.95 -26.52 0.42
C LYS A 220 -4.94 -25.38 0.17
N HIS A 221 -4.64 -24.16 0.58
CA HIS A 221 -5.47 -22.98 0.29
C HIS A 221 -4.65 -21.96 -0.47
N SER A 222 -5.24 -21.29 -1.46
CA SER A 222 -4.59 -20.15 -2.11
C SER A 222 -4.53 -18.94 -1.17
N ILE A 223 -3.67 -17.98 -1.50
CA ILE A 223 -3.68 -16.67 -0.82
C ILE A 223 -4.91 -15.91 -1.32
N ASP A 224 -5.89 -15.75 -0.44
CA ASP A 224 -7.15 -15.05 -0.69
C ASP A 224 -7.14 -13.59 -0.22
N LYS A 225 -6.17 -13.24 0.66
CA LYS A 225 -6.04 -11.92 1.23
C LYS A 225 -4.60 -11.59 1.60
N THR A 226 -4.25 -10.33 1.40
CA THR A 226 -3.01 -9.74 1.90
C THR A 226 -3.28 -8.41 2.61
N SER A 227 -2.30 -7.91 3.35
CA SER A 227 -2.40 -6.60 4.01
C SER A 227 -1.05 -5.90 3.98
N LEU A 228 -1.03 -4.66 3.48
CA LEU A 228 0.14 -3.79 3.48
C LEU A 228 0.12 -2.93 4.74
N TYR A 229 1.26 -2.81 5.39
CA TYR A 229 1.47 -1.98 6.56
C TYR A 229 2.60 -0.99 6.28
N ARG A 230 2.42 0.26 6.71
CA ARG A 230 3.52 1.23 6.81
C ARG A 230 4.45 0.78 7.94
N ALA A 231 5.74 1.04 7.82
CA ALA A 231 6.72 0.61 8.83
C ALA A 231 6.48 1.25 10.20
N THR A 232 5.92 2.46 10.20
CA THR A 232 5.53 3.23 11.40
C THR A 232 4.24 2.75 12.06
N GLU A 233 3.41 1.97 11.34
CA GLU A 233 2.04 1.61 11.73
C GLU A 233 1.82 0.10 11.65
N PHE A 234 2.72 -0.71 12.21
CA PHE A 234 2.70 -2.16 11.99
C PHE A 234 1.44 -2.88 12.48
N THR A 235 0.65 -2.27 13.37
CA THR A 235 -0.64 -2.79 13.85
C THR A 235 -1.83 -2.34 12.99
N LYS A 236 -1.65 -1.33 12.15
CA LYS A 236 -2.70 -0.74 11.31
C LYS A 236 -2.31 -0.87 9.84
N ARG A 237 -3.08 -1.66 9.10
CA ARG A 237 -2.87 -1.79 7.65
C ARG A 237 -3.27 -0.50 6.94
N CYS A 238 -2.48 -0.09 5.94
CA CYS A 238 -2.85 0.98 5.01
C CYS A 238 -3.61 0.46 3.79
N GLN A 239 -3.34 -0.78 3.37
CA GLN A 239 -4.07 -1.42 2.26
C GLN A 239 -4.46 -2.85 2.62
N LYS A 240 -5.66 -3.27 2.20
CA LYS A 240 -6.12 -4.67 2.21
C LYS A 240 -6.44 -5.08 0.79
N VAL A 241 -5.81 -6.15 0.31
CA VAL A 241 -6.16 -6.75 -0.98
C VAL A 241 -6.94 -8.03 -0.73
N VAL A 242 -8.11 -8.14 -1.34
CA VAL A 242 -8.90 -9.38 -1.43
C VAL A 242 -8.72 -9.92 -2.84
N VAL A 243 -8.36 -11.20 -2.93
CA VAL A 243 -8.03 -11.86 -4.19
C VAL A 243 -9.14 -12.86 -4.51
N THR A 244 -9.79 -12.69 -5.65
CA THR A 244 -10.81 -13.64 -6.08
C THR A 244 -10.13 -14.93 -6.57
N PRO A 245 -10.50 -16.11 -6.03
CA PRO A 245 -9.99 -17.38 -6.51
C PRO A 245 -10.32 -17.61 -7.98
N VAL A 246 -9.43 -18.30 -8.69
CA VAL A 246 -9.65 -18.77 -10.07
C VAL A 246 -9.69 -20.28 -10.07
N LYS A 247 -10.25 -20.86 -11.15
CA LYS A 247 -10.29 -22.32 -11.26
C LYS A 247 -8.88 -22.89 -11.29
N PRO A 248 -8.61 -23.97 -10.53
CA PRO A 248 -7.33 -24.64 -10.57
C PRO A 248 -7.09 -25.20 -11.98
N GLY A 249 -5.85 -25.12 -12.42
CA GLY A 249 -5.35 -25.61 -13.70
C GLY A 249 -4.82 -27.02 -13.58
N PHE A 250 -4.03 -27.43 -14.57
CA PHE A 250 -3.39 -28.75 -14.56
C PHE A 250 -2.18 -28.79 -13.62
N THR A 251 -1.46 -27.66 -13.51
CA THR A 251 -0.26 -27.54 -12.68
C THR A 251 -0.34 -26.32 -11.75
N GLU A 252 0.29 -26.45 -10.58
CA GLU A 252 0.40 -25.36 -9.60
C GLU A 252 1.12 -24.14 -10.19
N ILE A 253 2.16 -24.38 -11.01
CA ILE A 253 2.94 -23.32 -11.66
C ILE A 253 2.08 -22.51 -12.62
N GLU A 254 1.23 -23.15 -13.42
CA GLU A 254 0.30 -22.43 -14.30
C GLU A 254 -0.68 -21.58 -13.49
N ASP A 255 -1.15 -22.11 -12.36
CA ASP A 255 -2.05 -21.37 -11.47
C ASP A 255 -1.36 -20.14 -10.85
N SER A 256 -0.09 -20.24 -10.50
CA SER A 256 0.75 -19.11 -10.04
C SER A 256 0.77 -17.94 -11.01
N PHE A 257 0.65 -18.22 -12.30
CA PHE A 257 0.71 -17.22 -13.34
C PHE A 257 -0.64 -16.77 -13.87
N LYS A 258 -1.77 -17.34 -13.42
CA LYS A 258 -3.10 -16.84 -13.79
C LYS A 258 -3.39 -15.49 -13.13
N GLY A 259 -3.73 -14.47 -13.91
CA GLY A 259 -4.24 -13.21 -13.38
C GLY A 259 -5.54 -13.42 -12.59
N ARG A 260 -5.74 -12.61 -11.55
CA ARG A 260 -6.91 -12.71 -10.65
C ARG A 260 -7.57 -11.35 -10.48
N PRO A 261 -8.91 -11.30 -10.39
CA PRO A 261 -9.60 -10.13 -9.90
C PRO A 261 -9.11 -9.81 -8.49
N MET A 262 -8.90 -8.53 -8.22
CA MET A 262 -8.53 -8.05 -6.90
C MET A 262 -9.41 -6.89 -6.50
N THR A 263 -9.76 -6.84 -5.22
CA THR A 263 -10.38 -5.67 -4.62
C THR A 263 -9.44 -5.11 -3.57
N VAL A 264 -9.03 -3.86 -3.76
CA VAL A 264 -8.15 -3.14 -2.85
C VAL A 264 -8.97 -2.17 -2.02
N TYR A 265 -8.79 -2.23 -0.70
CA TYR A 265 -9.38 -1.30 0.26
C TYR A 265 -8.25 -0.51 0.92
N ASN A 266 -8.29 0.82 0.79
CA ASN A 266 -7.35 1.69 1.48
C ASN A 266 -7.87 2.10 2.86
N ASP A 267 -7.01 2.70 3.69
CA ASP A 267 -7.35 3.19 5.03
C ASP A 267 -8.10 4.52 5.05
N MET A 268 -8.35 5.11 3.87
CA MET A 268 -9.15 6.31 3.64
C MET A 268 -10.58 6.01 3.14
N GLY A 269 -10.98 4.73 3.09
CA GLY A 269 -12.32 4.29 2.68
C GLY A 269 -12.50 4.02 1.18
N GLY A 270 -11.47 4.22 0.37
CA GLY A 270 -11.49 3.91 -1.07
C GLY A 270 -11.52 2.41 -1.35
N ARG A 271 -12.25 2.04 -2.41
CA ARG A 271 -12.45 0.66 -2.87
C ARG A 271 -12.18 0.59 -4.38
N ILE A 272 -11.10 -0.09 -4.76
CA ILE A 272 -10.66 -0.19 -6.14
C ILE A 272 -10.78 -1.64 -6.60
N GLU A 273 -11.45 -1.85 -7.73
CA GLU A 273 -11.56 -3.15 -8.37
C GLU A 273 -10.60 -3.26 -9.55
N GLU A 274 -9.77 -4.30 -9.52
CA GLU A 274 -8.85 -4.64 -10.59
C GLU A 274 -9.29 -5.92 -11.29
N GLN A 275 -9.41 -5.85 -12.62
CA GLN A 275 -9.91 -6.95 -13.43
C GLN A 275 -8.89 -7.36 -14.50
N PRO A 276 -8.44 -8.64 -14.52
CA PRO A 276 -7.62 -9.13 -15.61
C PRO A 276 -8.46 -9.24 -16.88
N ASP A 277 -7.86 -9.00 -18.04
CA ASP A 277 -8.53 -9.23 -19.34
C ASP A 277 -8.90 -10.71 -19.54
N ARG A 278 -8.20 -11.62 -18.85
CA ARG A 278 -8.34 -13.08 -18.96
C ARG A 278 -8.19 -13.74 -17.60
N LEU A 279 -9.13 -14.61 -17.24
CA LEU A 279 -9.13 -15.34 -15.95
C LEU A 279 -8.49 -16.74 -16.05
N GLU A 280 -8.71 -17.43 -17.16
CA GLU A 280 -8.39 -18.87 -17.29
C GLU A 280 -7.14 -19.14 -18.12
N LYS A 281 -6.32 -18.11 -18.39
CA LYS A 281 -5.05 -18.25 -19.14
C LYS A 281 -3.89 -17.72 -18.31
N PRO A 282 -2.70 -18.37 -18.38
CA PRO A 282 -1.49 -17.82 -17.79
C PRO A 282 -1.20 -16.41 -18.34
N GLY A 283 -0.68 -15.59 -17.44
CA GLY A 283 -0.38 -14.18 -17.62
C GLY A 283 -1.12 -13.33 -16.59
N TRP A 284 -0.37 -12.57 -15.79
CA TRP A 284 -0.95 -11.62 -14.84
C TRP A 284 -1.44 -10.34 -15.52
N GLY A 285 -0.96 -10.07 -16.73
CA GLY A 285 -1.32 -8.92 -17.55
C GLY A 285 -2.02 -9.31 -18.87
N PRO A 286 -2.80 -8.39 -19.46
CA PRO A 286 -3.18 -7.09 -18.92
C PRO A 286 -4.20 -7.18 -17.77
N ARG A 287 -4.11 -6.26 -16.79
CA ARG A 287 -5.10 -6.10 -15.72
C ARG A 287 -5.43 -4.62 -15.54
N ARG A 288 -6.71 -4.29 -15.40
CA ARG A 288 -7.23 -2.93 -15.54
C ARG A 288 -8.02 -2.51 -14.33
N PHE A 289 -8.02 -1.22 -14.04
CA PHE A 289 -8.79 -0.62 -12.96
C PHE A 289 -9.08 0.85 -13.24
N VAL A 290 -10.02 1.40 -12.47
CA VAL A 290 -10.33 2.83 -12.46
C VAL A 290 -9.87 3.42 -11.13
N TYR A 291 -9.27 4.60 -11.17
CA TYR A 291 -8.81 5.32 -9.99
C TYR A 291 -8.95 6.82 -10.26
N GLY A 292 -9.67 7.55 -9.39
CA GLY A 292 -9.90 8.98 -9.59
C GLY A 292 -10.55 9.30 -10.94
N GLY A 293 -11.49 8.46 -11.39
CA GLY A 293 -12.18 8.62 -12.68
C GLY A 293 -11.34 8.31 -13.93
N ARG A 294 -10.09 7.87 -13.77
CA ARG A 294 -9.14 7.60 -14.87
C ARG A 294 -8.90 6.10 -15.01
N ASN A 295 -8.55 5.66 -16.22
CA ASN A 295 -8.34 4.25 -16.52
C ASN A 295 -6.85 3.89 -16.49
N PHE A 296 -6.53 2.77 -15.85
CA PHE A 296 -5.18 2.26 -15.73
C PHE A 296 -5.06 0.82 -16.19
N VAL A 297 -3.86 0.44 -16.61
CA VAL A 297 -3.53 -0.93 -17.02
C VAL A 297 -2.15 -1.35 -16.54
N TRP A 298 -2.10 -2.52 -15.91
CA TRP A 298 -0.89 -3.28 -15.67
C TRP A 298 -0.54 -4.12 -16.90
N VAL A 299 0.69 -4.01 -17.37
CA VAL A 299 1.22 -4.75 -18.52
C VAL A 299 2.48 -5.47 -18.11
N THR A 300 2.58 -6.76 -18.43
CA THR A 300 3.84 -7.51 -18.35
C THR A 300 4.63 -7.20 -19.62
N GLU A 301 5.75 -6.47 -19.49
CA GLU A 301 6.65 -6.21 -20.62
C GLU A 301 7.44 -7.50 -20.93
N GLY A 302 7.28 -8.05 -22.13
CA GLY A 302 7.85 -9.33 -22.52
C GLY A 302 7.07 -10.54 -21.97
N THR A 303 7.77 -11.64 -21.70
CA THR A 303 7.18 -12.93 -21.26
C THR A 303 7.50 -13.29 -19.81
N ASN A 304 8.33 -12.51 -19.13
CA ASN A 304 8.85 -12.85 -17.81
C ASN A 304 7.94 -12.34 -16.68
N GLU A 305 7.04 -13.20 -16.21
CA GLU A 305 6.13 -12.90 -15.10
C GLU A 305 6.83 -12.75 -13.73
N TRP A 306 8.13 -12.95 -13.63
CA TRP A 306 8.88 -12.68 -12.40
C TRP A 306 9.34 -11.23 -12.27
N VAL A 307 9.18 -10.43 -13.32
CA VAL A 307 9.48 -8.99 -13.31
C VAL A 307 8.25 -8.23 -12.83
N PRO A 308 8.41 -7.11 -12.11
CA PRO A 308 7.29 -6.21 -11.82
C PRO A 308 6.54 -5.80 -13.09
N GLN A 309 5.21 -5.72 -13.01
CA GLN A 309 4.44 -5.23 -14.15
C GLN A 309 4.60 -3.72 -14.28
N THR A 310 4.50 -3.23 -15.52
CA THR A 310 4.49 -1.80 -15.80
C THR A 310 3.07 -1.25 -15.73
N LEU A 311 2.89 -0.10 -15.08
CA LEU A 311 1.62 0.61 -14.99
C LEU A 311 1.59 1.78 -15.97
N TYR A 312 0.50 1.86 -16.72
CA TYR A 312 0.18 2.99 -17.58
C TYR A 312 -1.23 3.51 -17.29
N GLU A 313 -1.43 4.82 -17.46
CA GLU A 313 -2.76 5.37 -17.72
C GLU A 313 -3.13 5.15 -19.18
N VAL A 314 -4.42 4.95 -19.44
CA VAL A 314 -4.94 4.68 -20.77
C VAL A 314 -6.19 5.48 -21.06
N SER A 315 -6.39 5.79 -22.33
CA SER A 315 -7.59 6.44 -22.83
C SER A 315 -8.56 5.42 -23.41
N GLU A 316 -8.51 5.19 -24.71
CA GLU A 316 -9.37 4.26 -25.43
C GLU A 316 -9.14 2.83 -24.95
N ILE A 317 -10.22 2.11 -24.64
CA ILE A 317 -10.19 0.69 -24.34
C ILE A 317 -11.19 0.01 -25.28
N ARG A 318 -10.69 -0.84 -26.17
CA ARG A 318 -11.53 -1.54 -27.14
C ARG A 318 -11.24 -3.03 -27.16
N PRO A 319 -12.23 -3.89 -27.41
CA PRO A 319 -11.97 -5.30 -27.67
C PRO A 319 -10.97 -5.43 -28.83
N LYS A 320 -9.97 -6.30 -28.67
CA LYS A 320 -9.00 -6.53 -29.74
C LYS A 320 -9.71 -7.18 -30.93
N PRO A 321 -9.64 -6.61 -32.15
CA PRO A 321 -10.26 -7.21 -33.33
C PRO A 321 -9.81 -8.66 -33.50
N ARG A 322 -10.76 -9.56 -33.78
CA ARG A 322 -10.54 -11.02 -33.95
C ARG A 322 -10.04 -11.77 -32.70
N SER A 323 -9.99 -11.14 -31.52
CA SER A 323 -9.64 -11.83 -30.28
C SER A 323 -10.77 -12.73 -29.79
N ARG A 324 -10.59 -14.05 -29.90
CA ARG A 324 -11.48 -15.03 -29.24
C ARG A 324 -11.23 -15.17 -27.73
N THR A 325 -10.34 -14.35 -27.18
CA THR A 325 -9.80 -14.53 -25.81
C THR A 325 -10.17 -13.41 -24.85
N GLY A 326 -10.98 -12.43 -25.27
CA GLY A 326 -11.40 -11.31 -24.42
C GLY A 326 -10.35 -10.20 -24.25
N LYS A 327 -9.13 -10.35 -24.80
CA LYS A 327 -8.09 -9.31 -24.78
C LYS A 327 -8.60 -7.98 -25.32
N LYS A 328 -8.22 -6.89 -24.65
CA LYS A 328 -8.54 -5.52 -25.05
C LYS A 328 -7.27 -4.79 -25.50
N GLU A 329 -7.41 -3.97 -26.53
CA GLU A 329 -6.39 -2.98 -26.91
C GLU A 329 -6.61 -1.69 -26.12
N HIS A 330 -5.55 -0.91 -25.99
CA HIS A 330 -5.59 0.39 -25.33
C HIS A 330 -4.56 1.35 -25.89
N THR A 331 -4.81 2.64 -25.73
CA THR A 331 -3.86 3.71 -26.03
C THR A 331 -3.25 4.20 -24.73
N VAL A 332 -1.92 4.08 -24.60
CA VAL A 332 -1.16 4.58 -23.45
C VAL A 332 -1.12 6.10 -23.48
N VAL A 333 -1.29 6.72 -22.30
CA VAL A 333 -1.18 8.16 -22.12
C VAL A 333 0.02 8.49 -21.24
N GLY A 334 0.88 9.39 -21.70
CA GLY A 334 2.05 9.83 -20.95
C GLY A 334 3.11 8.74 -20.76
N SER A 335 3.94 8.93 -19.72
CA SER A 335 5.03 8.01 -19.35
C SER A 335 4.58 6.87 -18.43
N LYS A 336 5.47 5.90 -18.20
CA LYS A 336 5.28 4.84 -17.21
C LYS A 336 5.04 5.46 -15.83
N ILE A 337 4.04 5.00 -15.10
CA ILE A 337 3.78 5.42 -13.71
C ILE A 337 4.56 4.52 -12.74
N CYS A 338 4.61 3.23 -13.03
CA CYS A 338 5.33 2.23 -12.25
C CYS A 338 5.98 1.24 -13.21
N TRP A 339 7.20 0.81 -12.93
CA TRP A 339 7.90 -0.24 -13.65
C TRP A 339 8.88 -0.92 -12.71
N GLY A 340 9.61 -1.91 -13.18
CA GLY A 340 10.65 -2.48 -12.36
C GLY A 340 11.64 -3.32 -13.12
N GLU A 341 12.71 -3.64 -12.41
CA GLU A 341 13.84 -4.38 -12.92
C GLU A 341 14.18 -5.55 -12.01
N GLY A 342 14.93 -6.49 -12.56
CA GLY A 342 15.36 -7.68 -11.87
C GLY A 342 14.25 -8.71 -11.69
N ARG A 343 14.69 -9.93 -11.37
CA ARG A 343 13.80 -11.06 -11.14
C ARG A 343 13.40 -11.10 -9.68
N PHE A 344 12.11 -11.08 -9.38
CA PHE A 344 11.64 -11.32 -8.03
C PHE A 344 11.77 -12.81 -7.65
N GLY A 345 12.22 -13.10 -6.43
CA GLY A 345 12.45 -14.47 -5.99
C GLY A 345 12.87 -14.56 -4.51
N LEU A 346 12.87 -15.77 -3.95
CA LEU A 346 13.25 -16.02 -2.54
C LEU A 346 14.67 -15.57 -2.18
N ARG A 347 15.57 -15.49 -3.18
CA ARG A 347 16.99 -15.10 -3.01
C ARG A 347 17.40 -13.96 -3.95
N THR A 348 16.46 -13.39 -4.68
CA THR A 348 16.72 -12.33 -5.66
C THR A 348 15.93 -11.08 -5.29
N SER A 349 16.60 -9.94 -5.25
CA SER A 349 15.95 -8.64 -5.06
C SER A 349 15.44 -8.13 -6.40
N SER A 350 14.20 -7.65 -6.40
CA SER A 350 13.67 -6.83 -7.50
C SER A 350 13.63 -5.37 -7.06
N ALA A 351 13.85 -4.48 -8.03
CA ALA A 351 13.66 -3.06 -7.87
C ALA A 351 12.32 -2.66 -8.51
N LEU A 352 11.50 -1.91 -7.78
CA LEU A 352 10.28 -1.29 -8.29
C LEU A 352 10.49 0.22 -8.33
N CYS A 353 10.26 0.82 -9.48
CA CYS A 353 10.36 2.24 -9.70
C CYS A 353 8.96 2.82 -9.83
N ILE A 354 8.66 3.89 -9.09
CA ILE A 354 7.42 4.66 -9.23
C ILE A 354 7.78 6.09 -9.61
N ALA A 355 7.11 6.64 -10.61
CA ALA A 355 7.34 8.01 -11.08
C ALA A 355 7.24 9.02 -9.92
N ALA A 356 8.05 10.07 -9.99
CA ALA A 356 7.97 11.20 -9.07
C ALA A 356 6.59 11.87 -9.15
N GLY A 357 6.19 12.55 -8.07
CA GLY A 357 4.88 13.22 -7.96
C GLY A 357 3.69 12.29 -7.75
N VAL A 358 3.88 10.96 -7.74
CA VAL A 358 2.79 10.03 -7.41
C VAL A 358 2.48 10.08 -5.92
N ASP A 359 1.27 10.45 -5.51
CA ASP A 359 0.90 10.58 -4.10
C ASP A 359 1.04 9.27 -3.30
N GLN A 360 1.31 9.38 -2.00
CA GLN A 360 1.60 8.23 -1.14
C GLN A 360 0.54 7.13 -1.20
N VAL A 361 -0.75 7.47 -1.20
CA VAL A 361 -1.80 6.47 -1.11
C VAL A 361 -1.93 5.72 -2.45
N PHE A 362 -1.71 6.39 -3.58
CA PHE A 362 -1.61 5.70 -4.85
C PHE A 362 -0.33 4.85 -4.97
N ARG A 363 0.81 5.30 -4.42
CA ARG A 363 2.02 4.46 -4.29
C ARG A 363 1.74 3.20 -3.46
N GLU A 364 1.00 3.33 -2.37
CA GLU A 364 0.59 2.20 -1.52
C GLU A 364 -0.34 1.24 -2.26
N HIS A 365 -1.27 1.75 -3.08
CA HIS A 365 -2.10 0.92 -3.95
C HIS A 365 -1.23 0.10 -4.91
N ILE A 366 -0.34 0.77 -5.66
CA ILE A 366 0.63 0.15 -6.58
C ILE A 366 1.44 -0.96 -5.89
N LEU A 367 2.03 -0.65 -4.73
CA LEU A 367 2.83 -1.60 -3.95
C LEU A 367 1.98 -2.78 -3.49
N SER A 368 0.81 -2.53 -2.88
CA SER A 368 -0.04 -3.59 -2.33
C SER A 368 -0.39 -4.65 -3.38
N VAL A 369 -0.64 -4.20 -4.59
CA VAL A 369 -1.04 -5.02 -5.74
C VAL A 369 0.14 -5.80 -6.31
N GLN A 370 1.25 -5.15 -6.61
CA GLN A 370 2.46 -5.81 -7.13
C GLN A 370 2.98 -6.87 -6.15
N LEU A 371 3.03 -6.53 -4.87
CA LEU A 371 3.49 -7.43 -3.82
C LEU A 371 2.51 -8.59 -3.59
N THR A 372 1.21 -8.38 -3.75
CA THR A 372 0.21 -9.47 -3.68
C THR A 372 0.38 -10.45 -4.83
N ARG A 373 0.53 -9.96 -6.06
CA ARG A 373 0.88 -10.78 -7.22
C ARG A 373 2.13 -11.61 -6.94
N PHE A 374 3.17 -10.98 -6.41
CA PHE A 374 4.42 -11.65 -6.04
C PHE A 374 4.27 -12.72 -4.96
N ALA A 375 3.45 -12.46 -3.93
CA ALA A 375 3.14 -13.46 -2.92
C ALA A 375 2.46 -14.69 -3.55
N ILE A 376 1.54 -14.47 -4.48
CA ILE A 376 0.82 -15.55 -5.18
C ILE A 376 1.74 -16.32 -6.13
N ILE A 377 2.57 -15.62 -6.91
CA ILE A 377 3.52 -16.27 -7.81
C ILE A 377 4.49 -17.18 -7.03
N LEU A 378 4.99 -16.72 -5.88
CA LEU A 378 5.94 -17.49 -5.07
C LEU A 378 5.31 -18.61 -4.25
N HIS A 379 4.11 -18.38 -3.71
CA HIS A 379 3.58 -19.18 -2.60
C HIS A 379 2.08 -19.48 -2.71
N GLY A 380 1.40 -18.99 -3.74
CA GLY A 380 -0.05 -18.95 -3.83
C GLY A 380 -0.75 -20.24 -4.23
N HIS A 381 0.00 -21.31 -4.52
CA HIS A 381 -0.56 -22.51 -5.16
C HIS A 381 -0.13 -23.79 -4.45
N ASP A 382 -1.11 -24.57 -4.03
CA ASP A 382 -1.04 -26.00 -3.71
C ASP A 382 -2.36 -26.62 -4.21
N LYS A 383 -2.31 -27.90 -4.65
CA LYS A 383 -3.50 -28.70 -5.00
C LYS A 383 -4.46 -28.97 -3.84
#